data_AF-G0IVD4-F1
#
_entry.id   AF-G0IVD4-F1
#
_cell.length_a   1.000
_cell.length_b   1.000
_cell.length_c   1.000
_cell.angle_alpha   90.00
_cell.angle_beta   90.00
_cell.angle_gamma   90.00
#
_symmetry.space_group_name_H-M   'P 1'
#
loop_
_entity.id
_entity.type
_entity.pdbx_description
1 polymer ?
#
loop_
_entity_poly.entity_id
_entity_poly.type
_entity_poly.pdbx_seq_one_letter_code
_entity_poly.pdbx_strand_id
1 'polypeptide(L)'
;MVTIKSLNRIKFFLAIPLLSFACTEDEEILPDTVADEIYINEIYASGEDWIELYNPQETSVDLGGYTLSDEGNEYAIPSGTSIASKSYLVFLCNDLGTGLNTNFKLSSSGELVVLENGVGTVLDQVEFPDLDEGQSYARFPDGSGDWAITGTVTQGTSNGDGSSPAINSIDRNPLVPGLDESVEIWAELISTATVAEMNLYYQLDDGAFTVVEMTYESGTSYVGTIPAISTEAVVSYYVEVIGTDGSSSYKPSSAPENTESYEINTDVLPQLFINEFMASNENCCPDTDSGEEEFDDWIEIYNAGTSAINIGGMYVSDDVEDPFMYQIPSDDPEATTIPAGGYLLLWADGSTDQGTLHLDFSLSSDGEAIGLFYVDGRTIDSYSFEEQSEDISFGRTSDGGESWSALASPSPGQSND
;
A
#
# COMPACT_ATOMS: atom_id res chain seq x y z
N MET A 1 -25.16 53.49 69.85
CA MET A 1 -25.55 52.93 68.54
C MET A 1 -26.16 54.06 67.75
N VAL A 2 -25.59 54.67 66.72
CA VAL A 2 -24.46 54.36 65.82
C VAL A 2 -23.63 55.64 65.64
N THR A 3 -22.39 55.48 65.18
CA THR A 3 -21.20 56.30 65.44
C THR A 3 -20.74 57.05 64.17
N ILE A 4 -20.56 58.38 64.28
CA ILE A 4 -19.47 59.29 63.79
C ILE A 4 -19.04 59.28 62.29
N LYS A 5 -18.84 60.50 61.73
CA LYS A 5 -17.58 61.02 61.09
C LYS A 5 -17.83 62.40 60.46
N SER A 6 -17.47 63.52 61.10
CA SER A 6 -16.19 64.27 61.19
C SER A 6 -15.66 64.90 59.89
N LEU A 7 -15.51 66.24 59.93
CA LEU A 7 -15.06 67.18 58.90
C LEU A 7 -13.54 67.12 58.59
N ASN A 8 -13.10 67.63 57.42
CA ASN A 8 -12.17 68.78 57.36
C ASN A 8 -11.91 69.41 55.95
N ARG A 9 -12.29 70.69 55.85
CA ARG A 9 -11.72 71.93 55.25
C ARG A 9 -10.59 71.99 54.18
N ILE A 10 -10.92 72.77 53.13
CA ILE A 10 -10.26 73.98 52.51
C ILE A 10 -8.95 73.83 51.68
N LYS A 11 -8.96 74.35 50.42
CA LYS A 11 -8.07 75.42 49.89
C LYS A 11 -8.40 75.82 48.43
N PHE A 12 -8.43 77.13 48.17
CA PHE A 12 -8.49 77.78 46.84
C PHE A 12 -7.11 77.74 46.17
N PHE A 13 -7.04 77.53 44.84
CA PHE A 13 -5.83 77.80 44.04
C PHE A 13 -6.18 78.44 42.68
N LEU A 14 -5.31 79.38 42.30
CA LEU A 14 -5.27 80.21 41.10
C LEU A 14 -5.22 79.37 39.80
N ALA A 15 -5.93 79.80 38.76
CA ALA A 15 -5.75 79.30 37.39
C ALA A 15 -4.62 80.06 36.67
N ILE A 16 -3.65 79.33 36.12
CA ILE A 16 -2.66 79.80 35.15
C ILE A 16 -2.81 78.88 33.92
N PRO A 17 -3.09 79.39 32.70
CA PRO A 17 -3.16 78.52 31.54
C PRO A 17 -1.73 78.18 31.08
N LEU A 18 -1.40 76.89 31.05
CA LEU A 18 -0.25 76.36 30.33
C LEU A 18 -0.63 76.24 28.85
N LEU A 19 0.11 76.92 27.97
CA LEU A 19 0.09 76.66 26.53
C LEU A 19 0.79 75.32 26.29
N SER A 20 0.07 74.26 25.94
CA SER A 20 0.65 73.03 25.41
C SER A 20 0.84 73.17 23.90
N PHE A 21 2.10 73.15 23.45
CA PHE A 21 2.40 72.85 22.05
C PHE A 21 2.09 71.36 21.83
N ALA A 22 1.13 71.07 20.95
CA ALA A 22 0.98 69.73 20.39
C ALA A 22 2.07 69.56 19.33
N CYS A 23 3.03 68.69 19.60
CA CYS A 23 3.89 68.13 18.57
C CYS A 23 3.08 66.98 17.96
N THR A 24 2.63 67.12 16.71
CA THR A 24 2.10 66.01 15.92
C THR A 24 3.30 65.20 15.45
N GLU A 25 3.49 64.01 16.02
CA GLU A 25 4.31 62.99 15.38
C GLU A 25 3.52 62.53 14.14
N ASP A 26 4.05 62.82 12.96
CA ASP A 26 3.60 62.16 11.73
C ASP A 26 3.98 60.69 11.87
N GLU A 27 3.00 59.82 12.10
CA GLU A 27 3.14 58.38 11.88
C GLU A 27 3.41 58.17 10.38
N GLU A 28 4.64 57.82 10.04
CA GLU A 28 4.96 57.27 8.73
C GLU A 28 4.20 55.94 8.59
N ILE A 29 3.10 55.94 7.83
CA ILE A 29 2.44 54.71 7.42
C ILE A 29 3.42 53.99 6.48
N LEU A 30 4.20 53.04 7.02
CA LEU A 30 4.95 52.11 6.19
C LEU A 30 3.93 51.38 5.31
N PRO A 31 4.15 51.28 3.98
CA PRO A 31 3.28 50.47 3.14
C PRO A 31 3.26 49.07 3.71
N ASP A 32 2.06 48.57 4.01
CA ASP A 32 1.81 47.18 4.31
C ASP A 32 2.30 46.40 3.08
N THR A 33 3.53 45.90 3.13
CA THR A 33 4.08 45.03 2.10
C THR A 33 3.28 43.75 2.21
N VAL A 34 2.23 43.63 1.38
CA VAL A 34 1.56 42.36 1.12
C VAL A 34 2.68 41.38 0.80
N ALA A 35 2.89 40.39 1.67
CA ALA A 35 3.86 39.34 1.41
C ALA A 35 3.48 38.69 0.06
N ASP A 36 4.47 38.37 -0.76
CA ASP A 36 4.21 37.59 -1.96
C ASP A 36 3.62 36.24 -1.53
N GLU A 37 2.32 36.05 -1.71
CA GLU A 37 1.63 34.80 -1.44
C GLU A 37 1.68 33.97 -2.72
N ILE A 38 2.69 33.11 -2.84
CA ILE A 38 2.77 32.05 -3.86
C ILE A 38 2.83 30.73 -3.11
N TYR A 39 2.02 29.77 -3.54
CA TYR A 39 1.91 28.47 -2.89
C TYR A 39 2.44 27.38 -3.80
N ILE A 40 3.08 26.37 -3.21
CA ILE A 40 3.23 25.07 -3.85
C ILE A 40 1.83 24.45 -3.84
N ASN A 41 1.29 24.07 -5.01
CA ASN A 41 -0.12 23.73 -5.16
C ASN A 41 -0.35 22.23 -5.38
N GLU A 42 0.51 21.60 -6.16
CA GLU A 42 0.45 20.18 -6.46
C GLU A 42 1.87 19.66 -6.73
N ILE A 43 2.16 18.46 -6.25
CA ILE A 43 3.43 17.76 -6.42
C ILE A 43 3.13 16.39 -7.01
N TYR A 44 3.83 16.06 -8.08
CA TYR A 44 3.77 14.75 -8.72
C TYR A 44 5.19 14.21 -8.80
N ALA A 45 5.42 13.04 -8.21
CA ALA A 45 6.75 12.42 -8.08
C ALA A 45 6.78 11.00 -8.69
N SER A 46 5.89 10.74 -9.66
CA SER A 46 5.85 9.46 -10.37
C SER A 46 6.07 9.68 -11.86
N GLY A 47 7.13 9.11 -12.44
CA GLY A 47 7.41 9.25 -13.87
C GLY A 47 8.15 10.55 -14.23
N GLU A 48 7.46 11.50 -14.88
CA GLU A 48 8.01 12.85 -15.12
C GLU A 48 7.60 13.77 -13.97
N ASP A 49 8.48 13.89 -12.99
CA ASP A 49 8.24 14.63 -11.76
C ASP A 49 8.01 16.12 -12.02
N TRP A 50 7.17 16.76 -11.22
CA TRP A 50 6.98 18.20 -11.27
C TRP A 50 6.41 18.80 -9.98
N ILE A 51 6.68 20.10 -9.82
CA ILE A 51 6.12 20.96 -8.78
C ILE A 51 5.29 22.04 -9.47
N GLU A 52 4.05 22.22 -9.03
CA GLU A 52 3.21 23.32 -9.47
C GLU A 52 3.15 24.42 -8.41
N LEU A 53 3.27 25.67 -8.87
CA LEU A 53 3.03 26.86 -8.07
C LEU A 53 1.70 27.50 -8.45
N TYR A 54 0.99 28.03 -7.45
CA TYR A 54 -0.25 28.78 -7.63
C TYR A 54 -0.11 30.23 -7.15
N ASN A 55 -0.62 31.15 -7.97
CA ASN A 55 -0.75 32.56 -7.63
C ASN A 55 -2.21 32.91 -7.29
N PRO A 56 -2.56 33.06 -6.00
CA PRO A 56 -3.89 33.43 -5.54
C PRO A 56 -4.21 34.92 -5.79
N GLN A 57 -3.25 35.73 -6.22
CA GLN A 57 -3.41 37.18 -6.29
C GLN A 57 -4.16 37.60 -7.57
N GLU A 58 -4.69 38.83 -7.54
CA GLU A 58 -5.35 39.47 -8.69
C GLU A 58 -4.35 40.12 -9.66
N THR A 59 -3.04 39.99 -9.39
CA THR A 59 -1.96 40.52 -10.20
C THR A 59 -0.92 39.44 -10.51
N SER A 60 -0.18 39.62 -11.61
CA SER A 60 0.95 38.75 -11.92
C SER A 60 2.10 39.01 -10.95
N VAL A 61 2.83 37.94 -10.60
CA VAL A 61 4.01 37.95 -9.73
C VAL A 61 5.24 37.56 -10.55
N ASP A 62 6.33 38.32 -10.41
CA ASP A 62 7.64 37.99 -10.96
C ASP A 62 8.36 37.06 -9.99
N LEU A 63 8.67 35.84 -10.45
CA LEU A 63 9.36 34.80 -9.69
C LEU A 63 10.87 34.81 -9.97
N GLY A 64 11.37 35.75 -10.78
CA GLY A 64 12.78 35.84 -11.11
C GLY A 64 13.66 35.95 -9.85
N GLY A 65 14.52 34.95 -9.64
CA GLY A 65 15.42 34.87 -8.49
C GLY A 65 14.81 34.23 -7.23
N TYR A 66 13.56 33.77 -7.28
CA TYR A 66 13.01 32.86 -6.27
C TYR A 66 13.72 31.51 -6.36
N THR A 67 13.62 30.68 -5.32
CA THR A 67 14.25 29.36 -5.27
C THR A 67 13.21 28.29 -5.00
N LEU A 68 13.27 27.20 -5.77
CA LEU A 68 12.69 25.91 -5.41
C LEU A 68 13.80 24.99 -4.92
N SER A 69 13.60 24.30 -3.80
CA SER A 69 14.57 23.34 -3.28
C SER A 69 13.90 22.04 -2.83
N ASP A 70 14.68 20.97 -2.88
CA ASP A 70 14.41 19.67 -2.27
C ASP A 70 15.43 19.41 -1.14
N GLU A 71 15.54 18.18 -0.64
CA GLU A 71 16.59 17.79 0.29
C GLU A 71 18.01 17.89 -0.31
N GLY A 72 18.59 19.10 -0.24
CA GLY A 72 20.00 19.35 -0.53
C GLY A 72 20.28 19.95 -1.90
N ASN A 73 19.29 20.11 -2.77
CA ASN A 73 19.42 20.86 -4.03
C ASN A 73 18.63 22.17 -3.96
N GLU A 74 19.15 23.18 -4.65
CA GLU A 74 18.51 24.49 -4.80
C GLU A 74 18.48 24.88 -6.28
N TYR A 75 17.29 25.26 -6.75
CA TYR A 75 17.05 25.74 -8.11
C TYR A 75 16.58 27.20 -8.10
N ALA A 76 17.46 28.10 -8.54
CA ALA A 76 17.11 29.51 -8.73
C ALA A 76 16.27 29.70 -10.00
N ILE A 77 15.04 30.16 -9.84
CA ILE A 77 14.09 30.43 -10.92
C ILE A 77 14.65 31.56 -11.82
N PRO A 78 14.76 31.35 -13.14
CA PRO A 78 15.36 32.32 -14.04
C PRO A 78 14.64 33.68 -14.05
N SER A 79 15.40 34.77 -14.20
CA SER A 79 14.83 36.12 -14.32
C SER A 79 13.86 36.23 -15.49
N GLY A 80 12.74 36.93 -15.28
CA GLY A 80 11.68 37.10 -16.26
C GLY A 80 10.63 35.97 -16.25
N THR A 81 10.76 35.00 -15.35
CA THR A 81 9.71 34.02 -15.06
C THR A 81 8.62 34.71 -14.25
N SER A 82 7.38 34.66 -14.72
CA SER A 82 6.25 35.26 -14.02
C SER A 82 5.05 34.33 -14.05
N ILE A 83 4.27 34.34 -12.96
CA ILE A 83 2.99 33.66 -12.87
C ILE A 83 1.87 34.70 -12.99
N ALA A 84 0.88 34.46 -13.84
CA ALA A 84 -0.26 35.38 -14.00
C ALA A 84 -1.19 35.33 -12.78
N SER A 85 -2.09 36.30 -12.65
CA SER A 85 -3.11 36.31 -11.59
C SER A 85 -3.99 35.07 -11.68
N LYS A 86 -4.32 34.43 -10.55
CA LYS A 86 -5.18 33.23 -10.49
C LYS A 86 -4.74 32.12 -11.45
N SER A 87 -3.43 31.95 -11.61
CA SER A 87 -2.84 31.03 -12.57
C SER A 87 -1.82 30.12 -11.89
N TYR A 88 -1.41 29.10 -12.63
CA TYR A 88 -0.51 28.04 -12.20
C TYR A 88 0.79 28.09 -13.02
N LEU A 89 1.90 27.66 -12.45
CA LEU A 89 3.17 27.52 -13.14
C LEU A 89 3.85 26.22 -12.73
N VAL A 90 4.15 25.38 -13.71
CA VAL A 90 4.73 24.05 -13.50
C VAL A 90 6.23 24.09 -13.73
N PHE A 91 6.98 23.48 -12.82
CA PHE A 91 8.40 23.19 -12.95
C PHE A 91 8.58 21.67 -13.07
N LEU A 92 9.17 21.21 -14.17
CA LEU A 92 9.57 19.82 -14.33
C LEU A 92 10.82 19.55 -13.50
N CYS A 93 10.79 18.49 -12.70
CA CYS A 93 11.90 18.07 -11.86
C CYS A 93 12.67 16.94 -12.57
N ASN A 94 13.54 17.32 -13.50
CA ASN A 94 14.17 16.38 -14.44
C ASN A 94 15.70 16.54 -14.57
N ASP A 95 16.35 17.19 -13.60
CA ASP A 95 17.81 17.37 -13.54
C ASP A 95 18.44 18.12 -14.75
N LEU A 96 17.65 18.94 -15.46
CA LEU A 96 18.15 19.75 -16.58
C LEU A 96 18.72 21.12 -16.15
N GLY A 97 18.18 21.70 -15.07
CA GLY A 97 18.67 22.94 -14.48
C GLY A 97 18.50 24.19 -15.35
N THR A 98 17.43 24.28 -16.16
CA THR A 98 17.20 25.41 -17.07
C THR A 98 15.72 25.71 -17.35
N GLY A 99 15.35 27.00 -17.31
CA GLY A 99 13.99 27.44 -17.61
C GLY A 99 12.99 27.01 -16.54
N LEU A 100 12.00 26.22 -16.94
CA LEU A 100 11.02 25.57 -16.05
C LEU A 100 11.40 24.12 -15.76
N ASN A 101 12.71 23.82 -15.79
CA ASN A 101 13.24 22.50 -15.48
C ASN A 101 14.25 22.66 -14.35
N THR A 102 13.98 22.05 -13.20
CA THR A 102 14.88 22.11 -12.04
C THR A 102 16.14 21.29 -12.29
N ASN A 103 17.15 21.50 -11.45
CA ASN A 103 18.41 20.74 -11.43
C ASN A 103 18.35 19.54 -10.46
N PHE A 104 17.15 19.02 -10.23
CA PHE A 104 16.92 17.88 -9.35
C PHE A 104 15.72 17.07 -9.86
N LYS A 105 15.48 15.94 -9.21
CA LYS A 105 14.32 15.06 -9.38
C LYS A 105 13.65 14.86 -8.03
N LEU A 106 12.40 14.43 -8.04
CA LEU A 106 11.71 14.13 -6.79
C LEU A 106 11.81 12.64 -6.43
N SER A 107 11.80 12.35 -5.13
CA SER A 107 11.67 11.00 -4.59
C SER A 107 10.20 10.66 -4.40
N SER A 108 9.71 9.60 -5.06
CA SER A 108 8.33 9.14 -4.88
C SER A 108 8.03 8.72 -3.45
N SER A 109 9.04 8.33 -2.67
CA SER A 109 8.93 7.97 -1.24
C SER A 109 8.67 9.15 -0.29
N GLY A 110 8.53 10.36 -0.83
CA GLY A 110 8.30 11.58 -0.07
C GLY A 110 9.59 12.31 0.29
N GLU A 111 9.51 13.64 0.33
CA GLU A 111 10.57 14.54 0.77
C GLU A 111 10.02 15.97 1.01
N LEU A 112 10.89 16.86 1.49
CA LEU A 112 10.57 18.27 1.72
C LEU A 112 10.87 19.12 0.47
N VAL A 113 9.86 19.82 -0.03
CA VAL A 113 9.98 20.88 -1.04
C VAL A 113 9.80 22.25 -0.39
N VAL A 114 10.68 23.20 -0.71
CA VAL A 114 10.61 24.57 -0.17
C VAL A 114 10.60 25.60 -1.30
N LEU A 115 9.75 26.60 -1.16
CA LEU A 115 9.70 27.79 -2.02
C LEU A 115 10.18 29.01 -1.23
N GLU A 116 11.25 29.65 -1.71
CA GLU A 116 11.78 30.89 -1.15
C GLU A 116 11.72 32.04 -2.15
N ASN A 117 11.48 33.25 -1.66
CA ASN A 117 11.58 34.46 -2.50
C ASN A 117 13.04 34.88 -2.73
N GLY A 118 13.26 35.87 -3.60
CA GLY A 118 14.61 36.33 -3.97
C GLY A 118 15.46 36.98 -2.87
N VAL A 119 14.94 37.11 -1.64
CA VAL A 119 15.71 37.54 -0.47
C VAL A 119 15.90 36.42 0.57
N GLY A 120 15.47 35.19 0.27
CA GLY A 120 15.60 34.00 1.13
C GLY A 120 14.53 33.89 2.21
N THR A 121 13.35 34.49 2.00
CA THR A 121 12.19 34.25 2.87
C THR A 121 11.42 33.05 2.34
N VAL A 122 11.23 32.02 3.17
CA VAL A 122 10.34 30.89 2.87
C VAL A 122 8.91 31.40 2.74
N LEU A 123 8.33 31.19 1.56
CA LEU A 123 6.92 31.49 1.27
C LEU A 123 6.04 30.29 1.56
N ASP A 124 6.50 29.10 1.17
CA ASP A 124 5.79 27.85 1.37
C ASP A 124 6.77 26.67 1.51
N GLN A 125 6.35 25.63 2.21
CA GLN A 125 7.11 24.40 2.34
C GLN A 125 6.15 23.21 2.51
N VAL A 126 6.46 22.11 1.86
CA VAL A 126 5.60 20.93 1.78
C VAL A 126 6.47 19.70 1.94
N GLU A 127 6.22 18.94 3.00
CA GLU A 127 6.71 17.57 3.13
C GLU A 127 5.62 16.66 2.56
N PHE A 128 5.83 16.14 1.35
CA PHE A 128 4.86 15.25 0.71
C PHE A 128 5.15 13.79 1.09
N PRO A 129 4.11 12.95 1.21
CA PRO A 129 4.27 11.55 1.62
C PRO A 129 4.76 10.67 0.46
N ASP A 130 4.84 9.37 0.70
CA ASP A 130 4.98 8.39 -0.38
C ASP A 130 3.82 8.49 -1.37
N LEU A 131 4.12 8.46 -2.66
CA LEU A 131 3.18 8.60 -3.77
C LEU A 131 3.32 7.43 -4.74
N ASP A 132 2.24 6.66 -4.89
CA ASP A 132 2.15 5.60 -5.88
C ASP A 132 2.02 6.14 -7.31
N GLU A 133 2.22 5.26 -8.29
CA GLU A 133 2.06 5.60 -9.70
C GLU A 133 0.66 6.17 -10.00
N GLY A 134 0.64 7.37 -10.59
CA GLY A 134 -0.59 8.09 -10.94
C GLY A 134 -1.20 8.91 -9.79
N GLN A 135 -0.59 8.91 -8.60
CA GLN A 135 -0.99 9.79 -7.51
C GLN A 135 -0.20 11.11 -7.51
N SER A 136 -0.86 12.20 -7.14
CA SER A 136 -0.22 13.46 -6.78
C SER A 136 -0.62 13.88 -5.37
N TYR A 137 0.18 14.75 -4.76
CA TYR A 137 -0.16 15.42 -3.51
C TYR A 137 -0.60 16.84 -3.84
N ALA A 138 -1.83 17.20 -3.48
CA ALA A 138 -2.47 18.44 -3.96
C ALA A 138 -3.19 19.21 -2.83
N ARG A 139 -3.25 20.54 -2.97
CA ARG A 139 -4.04 21.44 -2.10
C ARG A 139 -5.50 21.49 -2.56
N PHE A 140 -6.46 21.38 -1.63
CA PHE A 140 -7.88 21.50 -1.92
C PHE A 140 -8.59 22.46 -0.93
N PRO A 141 -9.02 23.66 -1.35
CA PRO A 141 -8.83 24.27 -2.67
C PRO A 141 -7.39 24.76 -2.91
N ASP A 142 -7.12 25.23 -4.14
CA ASP A 142 -5.82 25.79 -4.52
C ASP A 142 -5.32 26.85 -3.52
N GLY A 143 -4.07 26.71 -3.09
CA GLY A 143 -3.43 27.60 -2.10
C GLY A 143 -3.98 27.51 -0.67
N SER A 144 -4.91 26.59 -0.37
CA SER A 144 -5.37 26.33 0.99
C SER A 144 -4.33 25.54 1.80
N GLY A 145 -4.46 25.48 3.13
CA GLY A 145 -3.59 24.65 3.97
C GLY A 145 -3.88 23.14 3.93
N ASP A 146 -4.94 22.73 3.24
CA ASP A 146 -5.46 21.37 3.28
C ASP A 146 -4.88 20.56 2.12
N TRP A 147 -4.08 19.55 2.45
CA TRP A 147 -3.44 18.65 1.49
C TRP A 147 -4.09 17.27 1.48
N ALA A 148 -4.14 16.63 0.32
CA ALA A 148 -4.53 15.24 0.18
C ALA A 148 -3.76 14.56 -0.95
N ILE A 149 -3.55 13.25 -0.81
CA ILE A 149 -3.19 12.38 -1.93
C ILE A 149 -4.44 12.24 -2.82
N THR A 150 -4.27 12.47 -4.13
CA THR A 150 -5.33 12.39 -5.15
C THR A 150 -4.85 11.51 -6.31
N GLY A 151 -5.78 10.77 -6.93
CA GLY A 151 -5.52 10.04 -8.16
C GLY A 151 -5.90 10.82 -9.43
N THR A 152 -6.43 12.03 -9.28
CA THR A 152 -6.62 12.98 -10.38
C THR A 152 -5.47 13.97 -10.35
N VAL A 153 -4.68 13.97 -11.41
CA VAL A 153 -3.53 14.86 -11.58
C VAL A 153 -3.97 16.12 -12.36
N THR A 154 -3.72 17.31 -11.82
CA THR A 154 -4.29 18.58 -12.31
C THR A 154 -3.27 19.57 -12.88
N GLN A 155 -2.15 19.05 -13.42
CA GLN A 155 -1.03 19.82 -13.98
C GLN A 155 -1.47 21.03 -14.84
N GLY A 156 -1.11 22.23 -14.39
CA GLY A 156 -1.35 23.52 -15.02
C GLY A 156 -2.76 24.08 -14.81
N THR A 157 -3.57 23.48 -13.95
CA THR A 157 -4.99 23.81 -13.74
C THR A 157 -5.38 23.73 -12.26
N SER A 158 -6.62 24.11 -11.95
CA SER A 158 -7.13 24.05 -10.57
C SER A 158 -7.30 22.61 -10.09
N ASN A 159 -6.90 22.36 -8.85
CA ASN A 159 -7.17 21.10 -8.14
C ASN A 159 -8.67 20.95 -7.83
N GLY A 160 -9.45 22.04 -7.87
CA GLY A 160 -10.86 22.07 -7.49
C GLY A 160 -11.09 22.41 -6.02
N ASP A 161 -12.37 22.47 -5.62
CA ASP A 161 -12.78 22.95 -4.29
C ASP A 161 -12.86 21.83 -3.22
N GLY A 162 -12.79 20.56 -3.63
CA GLY A 162 -12.91 19.39 -2.77
C GLY A 162 -11.91 18.30 -3.17
N SER A 163 -11.60 17.38 -2.26
CA SER A 163 -10.63 16.32 -2.53
C SER A 163 -11.11 15.36 -3.60
N SER A 164 -10.16 14.91 -4.43
CA SER A 164 -10.37 13.86 -5.44
C SER A 164 -9.94 12.49 -4.90
N PRO A 165 -10.65 11.41 -5.25
CA PRO A 165 -10.38 10.09 -4.70
C PRO A 165 -9.09 9.49 -5.25
N ALA A 166 -8.40 8.70 -4.42
CA ALA A 166 -7.20 7.95 -4.77
C ALA A 166 -7.28 6.54 -4.20
N ILE A 167 -7.06 5.54 -5.06
CA ILE A 167 -6.95 4.14 -4.68
C ILE A 167 -5.50 3.85 -4.29
N ASN A 168 -5.31 3.30 -3.09
CA ASN A 168 -4.03 2.85 -2.54
C ASN A 168 -3.62 1.51 -3.15
N SER A 169 -4.42 0.49 -2.90
CA SER A 169 -4.15 -0.89 -3.30
C SER A 169 -5.42 -1.55 -3.80
N ILE A 170 -5.23 -2.60 -4.59
CA ILE A 170 -6.25 -3.58 -4.89
C ILE A 170 -5.67 -4.96 -4.61
N ASP A 171 -6.46 -5.80 -3.98
CA ASP A 171 -6.07 -7.16 -3.58
C ASP A 171 -7.17 -8.13 -4.01
N ARG A 172 -6.83 -9.41 -4.15
CA ARG A 172 -7.80 -10.44 -4.54
C ARG A 172 -7.70 -11.69 -3.71
N ASN A 173 -8.83 -12.36 -3.54
CA ASN A 173 -8.92 -13.69 -2.96
C ASN A 173 -9.94 -14.53 -3.73
N PRO A 174 -9.61 -15.77 -4.13
CA PRO A 174 -8.26 -16.37 -4.06
C PRO A 174 -7.24 -15.67 -4.97
N LEU A 175 -5.96 -15.74 -4.62
CA LEU A 175 -4.87 -15.21 -5.45
C LEU A 175 -4.77 -15.96 -6.78
N VAL A 176 -4.99 -17.28 -6.76
CA VAL A 176 -5.02 -18.15 -7.93
C VAL A 176 -6.34 -18.93 -7.93
N PRO A 177 -7.38 -18.43 -8.63
CA PRO A 177 -8.69 -19.04 -8.61
C PRO A 177 -8.78 -20.33 -9.45
N GLY A 178 -9.57 -21.29 -8.98
CA GLY A 178 -9.96 -22.48 -9.73
C GLY A 178 -11.16 -22.24 -10.66
N LEU A 179 -11.54 -23.30 -11.40
CA LEU A 179 -12.83 -23.32 -12.09
C LEU A 179 -13.99 -23.22 -11.11
N ASP A 180 -15.05 -22.55 -11.54
CA ASP A 180 -16.31 -22.40 -10.79
C ASP A 180 -16.15 -21.70 -9.43
N GLU A 181 -15.04 -20.99 -9.22
CA GLU A 181 -14.74 -20.21 -8.03
C GLU A 181 -14.90 -18.72 -8.32
N SER A 182 -15.62 -18.01 -7.46
CA SER A 182 -15.73 -16.55 -7.53
C SER A 182 -14.50 -15.89 -6.92
N VAL A 183 -14.15 -14.71 -7.42
CA VAL A 183 -13.00 -13.94 -6.92
C VAL A 183 -13.49 -12.64 -6.33
N GLU A 184 -13.17 -12.41 -5.07
CA GLU A 184 -13.38 -11.14 -4.41
C GLU A 184 -12.16 -10.23 -4.69
N ILE A 185 -12.45 -8.99 -5.07
CA ILE A 185 -11.47 -7.93 -5.30
C ILE A 185 -11.75 -6.84 -4.28
N TRP A 186 -10.77 -6.56 -3.43
CA TRP A 186 -10.81 -5.43 -2.52
C TRP A 186 -10.07 -4.24 -3.11
N ALA A 187 -10.53 -3.05 -2.76
CA ALA A 187 -9.84 -1.80 -3.02
C ALA A 187 -9.79 -0.97 -1.74
N GLU A 188 -8.60 -0.46 -1.42
CA GLU A 188 -8.38 0.44 -0.30
C GLU A 188 -8.14 1.86 -0.82
N LEU A 189 -8.85 2.85 -0.28
CA LEU A 189 -8.61 4.26 -0.57
C LEU A 189 -7.54 4.85 0.35
N ILE A 190 -6.68 5.73 -0.19
CA ILE A 190 -5.75 6.54 0.62
C ILE A 190 -6.26 7.98 0.82
N SER A 191 -7.15 8.44 -0.05
CA SER A 191 -7.76 9.77 0.02
C SER A 191 -8.91 9.84 1.01
N THR A 192 -9.25 11.05 1.48
CA THR A 192 -10.45 11.34 2.28
C THR A 192 -11.65 11.82 1.45
N ALA A 193 -11.56 11.72 0.12
CA ALA A 193 -12.61 12.17 -0.78
C ALA A 193 -13.92 11.40 -0.58
N THR A 194 -15.04 12.11 -0.72
CA THR A 194 -16.35 11.47 -0.72
C THR A 194 -16.55 10.71 -2.02
N VAL A 195 -16.78 9.41 -1.93
CA VAL A 195 -17.03 8.53 -3.07
C VAL A 195 -18.50 8.62 -3.51
N ALA A 196 -18.73 8.77 -4.81
CA ALA A 196 -20.03 8.64 -5.45
C ALA A 196 -20.27 7.20 -5.92
N GLU A 197 -19.29 6.64 -6.63
CA GLU A 197 -19.35 5.29 -7.19
C GLU A 197 -17.96 4.64 -7.10
N MET A 198 -17.92 3.33 -6.88
CA MET A 198 -16.71 2.54 -7.05
C MET A 198 -17.06 1.31 -7.89
N ASN A 199 -16.29 1.09 -8.95
CA ASN A 199 -16.59 0.14 -10.00
C ASN A 199 -15.39 -0.77 -10.24
N LEU A 200 -15.64 -2.08 -10.22
CA LEU A 200 -14.71 -3.10 -10.69
C LEU A 200 -15.04 -3.41 -12.15
N TYR A 201 -14.06 -3.22 -13.03
CA TYR A 201 -14.14 -3.61 -14.43
C TYR A 201 -13.36 -4.90 -14.62
N TYR A 202 -13.96 -5.90 -15.24
CA TYR A 202 -13.24 -7.13 -15.63
C TYR A 202 -13.63 -7.60 -17.03
N GLN A 203 -12.72 -8.26 -17.72
CA GLN A 203 -12.97 -8.92 -19.00
C GLN A 203 -12.38 -10.32 -19.01
N LEU A 204 -12.92 -11.17 -19.88
CA LEU A 204 -12.37 -12.49 -20.18
C LEU A 204 -11.64 -12.39 -21.52
N ASP A 205 -10.37 -12.82 -21.52
CA ASP A 205 -9.42 -12.66 -22.61
C ASP A 205 -9.43 -11.20 -23.12
N ASP A 206 -9.44 -10.98 -24.43
CA ASP A 206 -9.57 -9.66 -25.06
C ASP A 206 -11.04 -9.26 -25.31
N GLY A 207 -11.93 -9.65 -24.39
CA GLY A 207 -13.37 -9.40 -24.46
C GLY A 207 -13.76 -7.94 -24.22
N ALA A 208 -15.06 -7.70 -23.98
CA ALA A 208 -15.52 -6.40 -23.51
C ALA A 208 -15.57 -6.39 -21.98
N PHE A 209 -15.15 -5.28 -21.37
CA PHE A 209 -15.28 -5.11 -19.93
C PHE A 209 -16.73 -5.18 -19.47
N THR A 210 -16.93 -5.98 -18.44
CA THR A 210 -18.13 -6.03 -17.60
C THR A 210 -17.86 -5.18 -16.36
N VAL A 211 -18.86 -4.44 -15.91
CA VAL A 211 -18.76 -3.55 -14.73
C VAL A 211 -19.54 -4.15 -13.58
N VAL A 212 -18.92 -4.17 -12.40
CA VAL A 212 -19.50 -4.56 -11.13
C VAL A 212 -19.39 -3.37 -10.19
N GLU A 213 -20.52 -2.88 -9.68
CA GLU A 213 -20.51 -1.86 -8.62
C GLU A 213 -19.99 -2.51 -7.33
N MET A 214 -18.95 -1.92 -6.75
CA MET A 214 -18.33 -2.40 -5.51
C MET A 214 -19.13 -1.92 -4.30
N THR A 215 -19.15 -2.72 -3.24
CA THR A 215 -19.85 -2.44 -1.99
C THR A 215 -18.85 -1.93 -0.95
N TYR A 216 -19.17 -0.81 -0.29
CA TYR A 216 -18.42 -0.34 0.88
C TYR A 216 -18.49 -1.36 2.02
N GLU A 217 -17.34 -1.76 2.55
CA GLU A 217 -17.28 -2.63 3.74
C GLU A 217 -17.08 -1.80 5.01
N SER A 218 -15.88 -1.26 5.20
CA SER A 218 -15.53 -0.48 6.38
C SER A 218 -14.28 0.36 6.15
N GLY A 219 -14.15 1.49 6.87
CA GLY A 219 -12.97 2.35 6.78
C GLY A 219 -12.80 2.94 5.38
N THR A 220 -11.76 2.48 4.69
CA THR A 220 -11.38 2.85 3.32
C THR A 220 -11.65 1.74 2.30
N SER A 221 -12.22 0.63 2.76
CA SER A 221 -12.33 -0.62 2.02
C SER A 221 -13.65 -0.77 1.26
N TYR A 222 -13.54 -1.25 0.03
CA TYR A 222 -14.64 -1.65 -0.83
C TYR A 222 -14.35 -3.03 -1.43
N VAL A 223 -15.40 -3.81 -1.66
CA VAL A 223 -15.30 -5.15 -2.25
C VAL A 223 -16.21 -5.29 -3.47
N GLY A 224 -15.69 -5.92 -4.52
CA GLY A 224 -16.44 -6.37 -5.70
C GLY A 224 -16.17 -7.84 -5.96
N THR A 225 -17.12 -8.55 -6.56
CA THR A 225 -16.97 -9.98 -6.85
C THR A 225 -17.03 -10.23 -8.35
N ILE A 226 -15.96 -10.82 -8.89
CA ILE A 226 -15.98 -11.44 -10.22
C ILE A 226 -16.64 -12.81 -10.05
N PRO A 227 -17.75 -13.09 -10.77
CA PRO A 227 -18.48 -14.34 -10.60
C PRO A 227 -17.65 -15.54 -11.07
N ALA A 228 -18.01 -16.72 -10.57
CA ALA A 228 -17.41 -17.99 -10.96
C ALA A 228 -17.35 -18.20 -12.48
N ILE A 229 -16.15 -18.55 -12.97
CA ILE A 229 -15.88 -18.81 -14.39
C ILE A 229 -15.67 -20.32 -14.59
N SER A 230 -16.41 -20.89 -15.53
CA SER A 230 -16.48 -22.35 -15.76
C SER A 230 -15.64 -22.84 -16.93
N THR A 231 -14.79 -21.98 -17.49
CA THR A 231 -13.93 -22.26 -18.64
C THR A 231 -12.55 -21.67 -18.44
N GLU A 232 -11.55 -22.25 -19.09
CA GLU A 232 -10.22 -21.64 -19.18
C GLU A 232 -10.33 -20.23 -19.78
N ALA A 233 -9.69 -19.26 -19.15
CA ALA A 233 -9.68 -17.86 -19.57
C ALA A 233 -8.55 -17.10 -18.87
N VAL A 234 -8.08 -16.02 -19.50
CA VAL A 234 -7.36 -14.96 -18.77
C VAL A 234 -8.39 -13.94 -18.29
N VAL A 235 -8.39 -13.61 -17.01
CA VAL A 235 -9.21 -12.52 -16.49
C VAL A 235 -8.34 -11.30 -16.30
N SER A 236 -8.70 -10.21 -16.96
CA SER A 236 -8.07 -8.89 -16.79
C SER A 236 -9.03 -7.95 -16.08
N TYR A 237 -8.57 -7.23 -15.06
CA TYR A 237 -9.41 -6.34 -14.27
C TYR A 237 -8.70 -5.07 -13.77
N TYR A 238 -9.50 -4.06 -13.45
CA TYR A 238 -9.07 -2.83 -12.80
C TYR A 238 -10.22 -2.22 -12.01
N VAL A 239 -9.92 -1.32 -11.08
CA VAL A 239 -10.91 -0.60 -10.27
C VAL A 239 -10.91 0.89 -10.63
N GLU A 240 -12.10 1.49 -10.70
CA GLU A 240 -12.34 2.92 -10.82
C GLU A 240 -13.05 3.42 -9.56
N VAL A 241 -12.64 4.58 -9.06
CA VAL A 241 -13.38 5.34 -8.06
C VAL A 241 -13.78 6.69 -8.64
N ILE A 242 -15.04 7.08 -8.42
CA ILE A 242 -15.60 8.37 -8.84
C ILE A 242 -15.99 9.14 -7.59
N GLY A 243 -15.50 10.37 -7.46
CA GLY A 243 -15.83 11.31 -6.38
C GLY A 243 -17.18 12.00 -6.59
N THR A 244 -17.78 12.53 -5.52
CA THR A 244 -19.06 13.28 -5.64
C THR A 244 -18.94 14.61 -6.40
N ASP A 245 -17.73 15.08 -6.62
CA ASP A 245 -17.38 16.22 -7.47
C ASP A 245 -17.21 15.83 -8.96
N GLY A 246 -17.26 14.54 -9.27
CA GLY A 246 -17.07 13.98 -10.62
C GLY A 246 -15.62 13.70 -11.00
N SER A 247 -14.66 13.89 -10.09
CA SER A 247 -13.29 13.43 -10.28
C SER A 247 -13.22 11.90 -10.29
N SER A 248 -12.23 11.32 -10.95
CA SER A 248 -12.11 9.86 -11.08
C SER A 248 -10.65 9.41 -11.08
N SER A 249 -10.35 8.29 -10.44
CA SER A 249 -9.05 7.63 -10.51
C SER A 249 -9.18 6.11 -10.63
N TYR A 250 -8.07 5.47 -11.02
CA TYR A 250 -8.04 4.06 -11.36
C TYR A 250 -6.90 3.33 -10.65
N LYS A 251 -7.05 2.01 -10.45
CA LYS A 251 -5.97 1.09 -10.09
C LYS A 251 -6.03 -0.15 -10.99
N PRO A 252 -4.98 -0.46 -11.77
CA PRO A 252 -3.79 0.36 -12.02
C PRO A 252 -4.14 1.75 -12.58
N SER A 253 -3.30 2.77 -12.32
CA SER A 253 -3.60 4.17 -12.69
C SER A 253 -3.63 4.44 -14.20
N SER A 254 -3.07 3.53 -14.98
CA SER A 254 -3.08 3.53 -16.44
C SER A 254 -4.19 2.64 -17.05
N ALA A 255 -5.21 2.29 -16.28
CA ALA A 255 -6.37 1.59 -16.82
C ALA A 255 -7.19 2.49 -17.77
N PRO A 256 -7.82 1.92 -18.82
CA PRO A 256 -7.88 0.48 -19.15
C PRO A 256 -6.69 -0.04 -19.98
N GLU A 257 -5.67 0.78 -20.27
CA GLU A 257 -4.51 0.35 -21.07
C GLU A 257 -3.69 -0.75 -20.37
N ASN A 258 -3.58 -0.69 -19.04
CA ASN A 258 -3.01 -1.75 -18.22
C ASN A 258 -4.02 -2.23 -17.17
N THR A 259 -3.96 -3.51 -16.84
CA THR A 259 -4.87 -4.19 -15.92
C THR A 259 -4.09 -5.18 -15.06
N GLU A 260 -4.63 -5.49 -13.88
CA GLU A 260 -4.25 -6.71 -13.17
C GLU A 260 -4.84 -7.93 -13.89
N SER A 261 -4.24 -9.10 -13.68
CA SER A 261 -4.76 -10.34 -14.27
C SER A 261 -4.51 -11.60 -13.44
N TYR A 262 -5.35 -12.60 -13.68
CA TYR A 262 -5.13 -13.98 -13.27
C TYR A 262 -5.62 -14.94 -14.36
N GLU A 263 -5.13 -16.18 -14.33
CA GLU A 263 -5.55 -17.23 -15.24
C GLU A 263 -6.50 -18.20 -14.52
N ILE A 264 -7.54 -18.66 -15.22
CA ILE A 264 -8.36 -19.79 -14.81
C ILE A 264 -7.88 -21.01 -15.58
N ASN A 265 -7.34 -22.00 -14.87
CA ASN A 265 -6.85 -23.24 -15.47
C ASN A 265 -7.83 -24.41 -15.25
N THR A 266 -7.91 -25.30 -16.23
CA THR A 266 -8.75 -26.52 -16.21
C THR A 266 -8.04 -27.76 -15.68
N ASP A 267 -6.74 -27.65 -15.36
CA ASP A 267 -5.97 -28.75 -14.79
C ASP A 267 -6.62 -29.25 -13.49
N VAL A 268 -6.79 -30.58 -13.42
CA VAL A 268 -7.39 -31.23 -12.25
C VAL A 268 -6.37 -31.29 -11.13
N LEU A 269 -6.71 -30.70 -9.99
CA LEU A 269 -5.84 -30.76 -8.82
C LEU A 269 -5.69 -32.20 -8.30
N PRO A 270 -4.47 -32.60 -7.87
CA PRO A 270 -4.24 -33.92 -7.32
C PRO A 270 -4.93 -34.08 -5.96
N GLN A 271 -5.26 -35.32 -5.59
CA GLN A 271 -5.82 -35.63 -4.26
C GLN A 271 -4.69 -35.81 -3.24
N LEU A 272 -3.97 -34.72 -2.97
CA LEU A 272 -2.94 -34.66 -1.93
C LEU A 272 -3.50 -33.93 -0.71
N PHE A 273 -3.02 -34.32 0.47
CA PHE A 273 -3.42 -33.72 1.73
C PHE A 273 -2.18 -33.48 2.58
N ILE A 274 -2.17 -32.37 3.30
CA ILE A 274 -1.31 -32.23 4.49
C ILE A 274 -1.91 -33.20 5.51
N ASN A 275 -1.14 -34.20 5.93
CA ASN A 275 -1.63 -35.32 6.71
C ASN A 275 -1.26 -35.22 8.20
N GLU A 276 -0.01 -34.85 8.46
CA GLU A 276 0.56 -34.71 9.79
C GLU A 276 1.74 -33.72 9.70
N PHE A 277 2.02 -33.00 10.77
CA PHE A 277 3.19 -32.14 10.88
C PHE A 277 3.63 -32.01 12.34
N MET A 278 4.86 -31.55 12.56
CA MET A 278 5.38 -31.22 13.87
C MET A 278 6.28 -29.99 13.76
N ALA A 279 5.96 -28.93 14.52
CA ALA A 279 6.70 -27.67 14.57
C ALA A 279 7.55 -27.49 15.86
N SER A 280 7.69 -28.58 16.63
CA SER A 280 8.49 -28.60 17.85
C SER A 280 8.89 -30.04 18.16
N ASN A 281 10.09 -30.42 17.69
CA ASN A 281 10.59 -31.79 17.71
C ASN A 281 11.91 -31.87 18.52
N GLU A 282 11.96 -32.71 19.56
CA GLU A 282 13.19 -32.99 20.32
C GLU A 282 13.57 -34.48 20.32
N ASN A 283 12.60 -35.39 20.20
CA ASN A 283 12.80 -36.82 20.41
C ASN A 283 12.25 -37.71 19.28
N CYS A 284 11.29 -37.24 18.49
CA CYS A 284 10.87 -37.96 17.29
C CYS A 284 10.42 -37.01 16.18
N CYS A 285 10.94 -37.16 14.97
CA CYS A 285 11.64 -38.32 14.42
C CYS A 285 12.87 -37.84 13.66
N PRO A 286 14.04 -38.49 13.82
CA PRO A 286 15.28 -37.85 13.41
C PRO A 286 15.43 -37.85 11.89
N ASP A 287 15.74 -36.67 11.36
CA ASP A 287 16.37 -36.52 10.08
C ASP A 287 17.84 -36.95 10.18
N THR A 288 18.36 -37.59 9.14
CA THR A 288 19.76 -38.04 9.07
C THR A 288 20.48 -37.61 7.80
N ASP A 289 19.87 -36.75 6.98
CA ASP A 289 20.39 -36.36 5.68
C ASP A 289 21.65 -35.49 5.77
N SER A 290 21.80 -34.69 6.85
CA SER A 290 23.07 -34.02 7.21
C SER A 290 24.20 -34.97 7.63
N GLY A 291 23.86 -36.23 7.96
CA GLY A 291 24.77 -37.24 8.50
C GLY A 291 24.85 -37.29 10.04
N GLU A 292 24.09 -36.45 10.75
CA GLU A 292 23.83 -36.53 12.19
C GLU A 292 22.33 -36.75 12.45
N GLU A 293 21.92 -37.13 13.67
CA GLU A 293 20.48 -37.20 14.01
C GLU A 293 20.01 -35.79 14.37
N GLU A 294 19.24 -35.16 13.49
CA GLU A 294 18.60 -33.84 13.68
C GLU A 294 17.09 -34.03 13.90
N PHE A 295 16.49 -33.19 14.73
CA PHE A 295 15.08 -33.31 15.11
C PHE A 295 14.33 -32.09 14.56
N ASP A 296 14.29 -32.01 13.24
CA ASP A 296 13.73 -30.86 12.54
C ASP A 296 12.21 -30.90 12.50
N ASP A 297 11.64 -29.74 12.20
CA ASP A 297 10.22 -29.63 11.90
C ASP A 297 9.94 -30.36 10.58
N TRP A 298 8.74 -30.89 10.44
CA TRP A 298 8.38 -31.64 9.24
C TRP A 298 6.90 -31.54 8.92
N ILE A 299 6.62 -31.71 7.63
CA ILE A 299 5.30 -31.72 7.04
C ILE A 299 5.16 -33.03 6.25
N GLU A 300 4.13 -33.81 6.56
CA GLU A 300 3.79 -35.03 5.83
C GLU A 300 2.68 -34.77 4.80
N ILE A 301 2.94 -35.16 3.57
CA ILE A 301 1.98 -35.13 2.47
C ILE A 301 1.47 -36.55 2.18
N TYR A 302 0.16 -36.74 2.21
CA TYR A 302 -0.52 -37.98 1.86
C TYR A 302 -1.13 -37.93 0.46
N ASN A 303 -0.89 -38.97 -0.33
CA ASN A 303 -1.54 -39.15 -1.63
C ASN A 303 -2.76 -40.08 -1.52
N ALA A 304 -3.96 -39.49 -1.42
CA ALA A 304 -5.23 -40.23 -1.40
C ALA A 304 -5.65 -40.75 -2.80
N GLY A 305 -4.93 -40.35 -3.83
CA GLY A 305 -5.18 -40.75 -5.22
C GLY A 305 -4.92 -42.24 -5.47
N THR A 306 -5.34 -42.69 -6.66
CA THR A 306 -5.20 -44.10 -7.09
C THR A 306 -3.96 -44.37 -7.94
N SER A 307 -3.14 -43.35 -8.17
CA SER A 307 -1.88 -43.41 -8.92
C SER A 307 -0.77 -42.67 -8.17
N ALA A 308 0.48 -43.03 -8.46
CA ALA A 308 1.61 -42.27 -7.95
C ALA A 308 1.60 -40.83 -8.51
N ILE A 309 1.99 -39.86 -7.68
CA ILE A 309 2.01 -38.43 -8.01
C ILE A 309 3.41 -37.89 -7.71
N ASN A 310 4.02 -37.24 -8.68
CA ASN A 310 5.23 -36.47 -8.46
C ASN A 310 4.84 -35.07 -7.99
N ILE A 311 5.33 -34.65 -6.82
CA ILE A 311 5.07 -33.32 -6.25
C ILE A 311 6.16 -32.30 -6.60
N GLY A 312 7.24 -32.71 -7.26
CA GLY A 312 8.27 -31.79 -7.74
C GLY A 312 7.68 -30.69 -8.64
N GLY A 313 8.00 -29.44 -8.36
CA GLY A 313 7.47 -28.24 -9.01
C GLY A 313 6.21 -27.64 -8.36
N MET A 314 5.55 -28.37 -7.45
CA MET A 314 4.50 -27.81 -6.58
C MET A 314 5.12 -26.92 -5.50
N TYR A 315 4.28 -26.18 -4.78
CA TYR A 315 4.73 -25.24 -3.76
C TYR A 315 4.23 -25.61 -2.36
N VAL A 316 5.04 -25.27 -1.36
CA VAL A 316 4.70 -25.34 0.06
C VAL A 316 4.99 -23.97 0.68
N SER A 317 4.15 -23.55 1.62
CA SER A 317 4.29 -22.27 2.32
C SER A 317 3.87 -22.40 3.77
N ASP A 318 4.51 -21.63 4.67
CA ASP A 318 4.02 -21.35 6.03
C ASP A 318 3.08 -20.12 6.10
N ASP A 319 2.90 -19.42 4.97
CA ASP A 319 1.97 -18.31 4.76
C ASP A 319 1.04 -18.60 3.57
N VAL A 320 -0.24 -18.86 3.85
CA VAL A 320 -1.22 -19.22 2.80
C VAL A 320 -1.55 -18.07 1.84
N GLU A 321 -1.17 -16.84 2.19
CA GLU A 321 -1.30 -15.67 1.30
C GLU A 321 -0.14 -15.58 0.29
N ASP A 322 0.94 -16.34 0.50
CA ASP A 322 2.04 -16.53 -0.45
C ASP A 322 2.06 -17.97 -1.01
N PRO A 323 1.23 -18.30 -2.01
CA PRO A 323 1.15 -19.65 -2.58
C PRO A 323 2.39 -20.07 -3.37
N PHE A 324 3.38 -19.17 -3.54
CA PHE A 324 4.60 -19.40 -4.30
C PHE A 324 5.88 -19.36 -3.45
N MET A 325 5.76 -19.42 -2.12
CA MET A 325 6.89 -19.30 -1.18
C MET A 325 8.05 -20.25 -1.49
N TYR A 326 7.87 -21.57 -1.38
CA TYR A 326 8.91 -22.55 -1.68
C TYR A 326 8.48 -23.55 -2.74
N GLN A 327 9.22 -23.61 -3.86
CA GLN A 327 9.01 -24.61 -4.89
C GLN A 327 9.80 -25.88 -4.59
N ILE A 328 9.11 -27.02 -4.46
CA ILE A 328 9.75 -28.33 -4.33
C ILE A 328 10.58 -28.59 -5.61
N PRO A 329 11.87 -28.96 -5.51
CA PRO A 329 12.70 -29.21 -6.69
C PRO A 329 12.07 -30.23 -7.65
N SER A 330 12.09 -29.93 -8.95
CA SER A 330 11.43 -30.73 -9.98
C SER A 330 12.37 -31.70 -10.73
N ASP A 331 13.65 -31.72 -10.37
CA ASP A 331 14.69 -32.47 -11.05
C ASP A 331 15.05 -33.82 -10.39
N ASP A 332 14.47 -34.13 -9.22
CA ASP A 332 14.57 -35.45 -8.57
C ASP A 332 13.20 -36.12 -8.36
N PRO A 333 12.61 -36.70 -9.42
CA PRO A 333 11.35 -37.43 -9.32
C PRO A 333 11.46 -38.73 -8.51
N GLU A 334 12.66 -39.25 -8.23
CA GLU A 334 12.81 -40.45 -7.38
C GLU A 334 12.49 -40.11 -5.92
N ALA A 335 12.92 -38.93 -5.46
CA ALA A 335 12.60 -38.41 -4.11
C ALA A 335 11.16 -37.87 -4.00
N THR A 336 10.64 -37.23 -5.05
CA THR A 336 9.40 -36.45 -4.99
C THR A 336 8.15 -37.19 -5.47
N THR A 337 8.25 -38.49 -5.80
CA THR A 337 7.09 -39.29 -6.21
C THR A 337 6.45 -40.04 -5.04
N ILE A 338 5.22 -39.67 -4.70
CA ILE A 338 4.40 -40.34 -3.68
C ILE A 338 3.55 -41.43 -4.33
N PRO A 339 3.71 -42.72 -3.96
CA PRO A 339 2.83 -43.79 -4.44
C PRO A 339 1.35 -43.55 -4.09
N ALA A 340 0.44 -44.22 -4.78
CA ALA A 340 -0.98 -44.21 -4.40
C ALA A 340 -1.17 -44.73 -2.97
N GLY A 341 -1.82 -43.94 -2.11
CA GLY A 341 -1.95 -44.22 -0.68
C GLY A 341 -0.63 -44.13 0.10
N GLY A 342 0.40 -43.52 -0.48
CA GLY A 342 1.70 -43.30 0.16
C GLY A 342 1.79 -41.93 0.84
N TYR A 343 2.90 -41.74 1.55
CA TYR A 343 3.22 -40.57 2.34
C TYR A 343 4.63 -40.08 1.97
N LEU A 344 4.89 -38.79 2.10
CA LEU A 344 6.21 -38.20 1.91
C LEU A 344 6.41 -37.09 2.94
N LEU A 345 7.60 -37.06 3.55
CA LEU A 345 8.01 -36.02 4.49
C LEU A 345 8.75 -34.93 3.76
N LEU A 346 8.49 -33.70 4.15
CA LEU A 346 9.25 -32.51 3.83
C LEU A 346 9.78 -31.94 5.15
N TRP A 347 11.08 -31.67 5.20
CA TRP A 347 11.76 -31.13 6.39
C TRP A 347 11.76 -29.61 6.35
N ALA A 348 11.08 -28.98 7.29
CA ALA A 348 10.98 -27.54 7.43
C ALA A 348 12.12 -27.03 8.33
N ASP A 349 13.35 -27.10 7.84
CA ASP A 349 14.58 -26.85 8.62
C ASP A 349 15.39 -25.64 8.14
N GLY A 350 14.90 -24.94 7.10
CA GLY A 350 15.61 -23.84 6.46
C GLY A 350 16.91 -24.24 5.75
N SER A 351 17.16 -25.53 5.50
CA SER A 351 18.46 -26.08 5.07
C SER A 351 18.37 -26.87 3.77
N THR A 352 17.95 -26.19 2.70
CA THR A 352 17.84 -26.75 1.32
C THR A 352 19.11 -27.44 0.77
N ASP A 353 20.29 -27.22 1.36
CA ASP A 353 21.53 -27.90 0.96
C ASP A 353 21.64 -29.35 1.43
N GLN A 354 20.74 -29.79 2.33
CA GLN A 354 20.68 -31.17 2.81
C GLN A 354 20.00 -32.14 1.83
N GLY A 355 19.07 -31.67 0.99
CA GLY A 355 18.44 -32.51 -0.02
C GLY A 355 17.15 -31.95 -0.61
N THR A 356 16.59 -32.68 -1.56
CA THR A 356 15.37 -32.29 -2.30
C THR A 356 14.14 -32.08 -1.41
N LEU A 357 14.08 -32.77 -0.26
CA LEU A 357 12.92 -32.74 0.63
C LEU A 357 13.05 -31.71 1.77
N HIS A 358 14.12 -30.90 1.78
CA HIS A 358 14.33 -29.84 2.75
C HIS A 358 13.82 -28.50 2.21
N LEU A 359 13.12 -27.76 3.06
CA LEU A 359 12.50 -26.47 2.74
C LEU A 359 13.45 -25.32 3.11
N ASP A 360 13.17 -24.11 2.64
CA ASP A 360 13.94 -22.91 2.99
C ASP A 360 13.37 -22.13 4.18
N PHE A 361 12.35 -22.69 4.83
CA PHE A 361 11.72 -22.16 6.04
C PHE A 361 11.59 -23.24 7.12
N SER A 362 11.25 -22.80 8.33
CA SER A 362 10.93 -23.65 9.49
C SER A 362 9.60 -23.26 10.08
N LEU A 363 8.96 -24.18 10.80
CA LEU A 363 7.65 -23.92 11.35
C LEU A 363 7.73 -23.22 12.71
N SER A 364 6.84 -22.26 12.96
CA SER A 364 6.69 -21.63 14.26
C SER A 364 5.88 -22.50 15.21
N SER A 365 6.50 -22.91 16.32
CA SER A 365 5.81 -23.62 17.41
C SER A 365 4.70 -22.79 18.07
N ASP A 366 4.67 -21.47 17.88
CA ASP A 366 3.64 -20.57 18.44
C ASP A 366 2.33 -20.59 17.63
N GLY A 367 2.32 -21.21 16.44
CA GLY A 367 1.18 -21.30 15.53
C GLY A 367 1.29 -20.38 14.31
N GLU A 368 0.82 -20.90 13.16
CA GLU A 368 0.86 -20.28 11.82
C GLU A 368 -0.01 -21.11 10.85
N ALA A 369 0.27 -21.08 9.54
CA ALA A 369 -0.41 -21.92 8.55
C ALA A 369 0.56 -22.82 7.79
N ILE A 370 0.04 -23.84 7.13
CA ILE A 370 0.75 -24.64 6.13
C ILE A 370 -0.15 -24.69 4.90
N GLY A 371 0.41 -24.36 3.74
CA GLY A 371 -0.26 -24.47 2.45
C GLY A 371 0.48 -25.42 1.52
N LEU A 372 -0.27 -26.26 0.81
CA LEU A 372 0.20 -27.06 -0.32
C LEU A 372 -0.49 -26.56 -1.59
N PHE A 373 0.29 -26.10 -2.55
CA PHE A 373 -0.22 -25.47 -3.77
C PHE A 373 0.25 -26.19 -5.02
N TYR A 374 -0.61 -26.20 -6.04
CA TYR A 374 -0.28 -26.78 -7.34
C TYR A 374 0.78 -25.95 -8.07
N VAL A 375 1.28 -26.46 -9.20
CA VAL A 375 2.37 -25.82 -9.96
C VAL A 375 2.02 -24.42 -10.48
N ASP A 376 0.74 -24.07 -10.52
CA ASP A 376 0.23 -22.75 -10.89
C ASP A 376 -0.22 -21.90 -9.69
N GLY A 377 -0.05 -22.40 -8.46
CA GLY A 377 -0.37 -21.69 -7.21
C GLY A 377 -1.79 -21.93 -6.68
N ARG A 378 -2.64 -22.71 -7.35
CA ARG A 378 -3.95 -23.08 -6.80
C ARG A 378 -3.81 -23.95 -5.55
N THR A 379 -4.55 -23.64 -4.49
CA THR A 379 -4.55 -24.40 -3.24
C THR A 379 -5.00 -25.83 -3.45
N ILE A 380 -4.16 -26.80 -3.07
CA ILE A 380 -4.51 -28.23 -3.01
C ILE A 380 -5.08 -28.55 -1.64
N ASP A 381 -4.36 -28.16 -0.59
CA ASP A 381 -4.77 -28.31 0.81
C ASP A 381 -4.09 -27.23 1.66
N SER A 382 -4.71 -26.85 2.77
CA SER A 382 -4.11 -25.91 3.73
C SER A 382 -4.63 -26.14 5.13
N TYR A 383 -3.82 -25.80 6.14
CA TYR A 383 -4.21 -25.91 7.53
C TYR A 383 -3.58 -24.79 8.37
N SER A 384 -4.40 -24.07 9.14
CA SER A 384 -3.92 -23.12 10.16
C SER A 384 -3.93 -23.79 11.52
N PHE A 385 -2.82 -23.67 12.25
CA PHE A 385 -2.62 -24.30 13.54
C PHE A 385 -2.21 -23.30 14.61
N GLU A 386 -2.49 -23.67 15.86
CA GLU A 386 -2.16 -22.90 17.05
C GLU A 386 -0.89 -23.47 17.71
N GLU A 387 -0.45 -22.87 18.81
CA GLU A 387 0.70 -23.32 19.60
C GLU A 387 0.83 -24.85 19.73
N GLN A 388 1.99 -25.37 19.35
CA GLN A 388 2.37 -26.79 19.39
C GLN A 388 3.11 -27.11 20.69
N SER A 389 2.88 -28.31 21.21
CA SER A 389 3.70 -28.85 22.32
C SER A 389 4.81 -29.72 21.75
N GLU A 390 5.99 -29.62 22.36
CA GLU A 390 7.15 -30.46 22.04
C GLU A 390 6.79 -31.95 21.94
N ASP A 391 7.25 -32.58 20.85
CA ASP A 391 7.07 -34.00 20.52
C ASP A 391 5.60 -34.47 20.37
N ILE A 392 4.68 -33.53 20.17
CA ILE A 392 3.27 -33.83 19.88
C ILE A 392 2.96 -33.27 18.49
N SER A 393 2.93 -34.17 17.51
CA SER A 393 2.53 -33.81 16.16
C SER A 393 1.05 -33.44 16.11
N PHE A 394 0.66 -32.75 15.05
CA PHE A 394 -0.72 -32.46 14.75
C PHE A 394 -1.06 -33.05 13.38
N GLY A 395 -2.15 -33.80 13.31
CA GLY A 395 -2.48 -34.52 12.10
C GLY A 395 -3.95 -34.83 11.97
N ARG A 396 -4.34 -35.24 10.77
CA ARG A 396 -5.67 -35.75 10.48
C ARG A 396 -5.89 -37.05 11.24
N THR A 397 -7.04 -37.23 11.88
CA THR A 397 -7.37 -38.45 12.65
C THR A 397 -7.63 -39.67 11.77
N SER A 398 -7.71 -39.46 10.45
CA SER A 398 -7.76 -40.47 9.42
C SER A 398 -7.14 -39.87 8.18
N ASP A 399 -6.34 -40.64 7.43
CA ASP A 399 -5.55 -40.08 6.33
C ASP A 399 -6.41 -39.36 5.29
N GLY A 400 -6.08 -38.09 5.01
CA GLY A 400 -6.85 -37.21 4.12
C GLY A 400 -8.28 -36.86 4.60
N GLY A 401 -8.65 -37.18 5.84
CA GLY A 401 -9.96 -36.86 6.42
C GLY A 401 -10.02 -35.49 7.08
N GLU A 402 -11.20 -34.89 7.21
CA GLU A 402 -11.38 -33.49 7.65
C GLU A 402 -11.07 -33.21 9.14
N SER A 403 -11.00 -34.25 9.97
CA SER A 403 -10.84 -34.09 11.42
C SER A 403 -9.37 -34.08 11.81
N TRP A 404 -8.97 -33.09 12.61
CA TRP A 404 -7.60 -32.94 13.09
C TRP A 404 -7.48 -33.12 14.60
N SER A 405 -6.34 -33.59 15.06
CA SER A 405 -6.03 -33.69 16.49
C SER A 405 -4.53 -33.67 16.76
N ALA A 406 -4.18 -33.30 17.99
CA ALA A 406 -2.85 -33.55 18.52
C ALA A 406 -2.62 -35.06 18.70
N LEU A 407 -1.52 -35.57 18.15
CA LEU A 407 -1.14 -36.97 18.15
C LEU A 407 0.06 -37.15 19.10
N ALA A 408 -0.18 -37.77 20.26
CA ALA A 408 0.90 -38.09 21.22
C ALA A 408 1.81 -39.24 20.77
N SER A 409 1.63 -39.74 19.55
CA SER A 409 2.42 -40.81 18.94
C SER A 409 2.51 -40.50 17.46
N PRO A 410 3.54 -39.73 17.05
CA PRO A 410 3.71 -39.31 15.67
C PRO A 410 3.84 -40.51 14.72
N SER A 411 3.35 -40.35 13.49
CA SER A 411 3.31 -41.42 12.47
C SER A 411 4.03 -41.09 11.16
N PRO A 412 5.22 -40.43 11.16
CA PRO A 412 5.84 -39.99 9.92
C PRO A 412 6.17 -41.16 8.97
N GLY A 413 5.81 -40.94 7.71
CA GLY A 413 5.87 -41.91 6.62
C GLY A 413 4.84 -43.03 6.71
N GLN A 414 3.85 -42.95 7.60
CA GLN A 414 2.86 -44.01 7.87
C GLN A 414 1.43 -43.44 8.02
N SER A 415 0.46 -44.33 8.14
CA SER A 415 -0.95 -43.98 8.34
C SER A 415 -1.23 -43.49 9.75
N ASN A 416 -2.14 -42.52 9.88
CA ASN A 416 -2.63 -41.99 11.16
C ASN A 416 -3.76 -42.84 11.79
N ASP A 417 -4.26 -43.89 11.11
CA ASP A 417 -5.42 -44.73 11.51
C ASP A 417 -5.14 -45.78 12.62
#